data_AF-A0A2H0GAC8-F1
#
_entry.id   AF-A0A2H0GAC8-F1
#
_cell.length_a   1.000
_cell.length_b   1.000
_cell.length_c   1.000
_cell.angle_alpha   90.00
_cell.angle_beta   90.00
_cell.angle_gamma   90.00
#
_symmetry.space_group_name_H-M   'P 1'
#
loop_
_entity.id
_entity.type
_entity.pdbx_description
1 polymer ?
#
loop_
_entity_poly.entity_id
_entity_poly.type
_entity_poly.pdbx_seq_one_letter_code
_entity_poly.pdbx_strand_id
1 'polypeptide(L)' 'MPIDTNIVVANINAKYVHSDIIEKLKQKGILTIAFGPQQIRMVTHLNFTDEMLEKTIHILNRVCP' A
#
# COMPACT_ATOMS: atom_id res chain seq x y z
N MET A 1 13.01 -11.08 -14.49
CA MET A 1 11.83 -11.95 -14.31
C MET A 1 10.63 -11.04 -14.16
N PRO A 2 9.46 -11.36 -14.73
CA PRO A 2 8.24 -10.67 -14.37
C PRO A 2 7.94 -10.93 -12.88
N ILE A 3 7.11 -10.08 -12.26
CA ILE A 3 6.75 -10.19 -10.85
C ILE A 3 6.03 -11.52 -10.60
N ASP A 4 6.56 -12.35 -9.70
CA ASP A 4 6.03 -13.69 -9.41
C ASP A 4 4.78 -13.67 -8.50
N THR A 5 4.40 -12.51 -7.95
CA THR A 5 3.39 -12.41 -6.88
C THR A 5 2.65 -11.07 -6.85
N ASN A 6 1.35 -11.11 -6.58
CA ASN A 6 0.46 -9.96 -6.38
C ASN A 6 0.68 -9.22 -5.04
N ILE A 7 1.88 -9.29 -4.48
CA ILE A 7 2.22 -8.74 -3.17
C ILE A 7 3.21 -7.60 -3.35
N VAL A 8 2.88 -6.44 -2.78
CA VAL A 8 3.78 -5.28 -2.69
C VAL A 8 4.09 -5.02 -1.23
N VAL A 9 5.37 -4.98 -0.89
CA VAL A 9 5.85 -4.59 0.45
C VAL A 9 6.52 -3.23 0.34
N ALA A 10 6.05 -2.28 1.13
CA ALA A 10 6.59 -0.92 1.19
C ALA A 10 7.26 -0.67 2.53
N ASN A 11 8.48 -0.13 2.50
CA ASN A 11 9.16 0.37 3.69
C ASN A 11 8.58 1.74 4.05
N ILE A 12 8.20 1.92 5.31
CA ILE A 12 7.77 3.20 5.83
C ILE A 12 9.00 3.97 6.30
N ASN A 13 9.08 5.25 5.93
CA ASN A 13 10.15 6.11 6.44
C ASN A 13 10.02 6.21 7.97
N ALA A 14 11.13 6.08 8.71
CA ALA A 14 11.17 6.13 10.17
C ALA A 14 10.53 7.39 10.79
N LYS A 15 10.37 8.48 10.01
CA LYS A 15 9.63 9.68 10.43
C LYS A 15 8.11 9.45 10.61
N TYR A 16 7.57 8.32 10.14
CA TYR A 16 6.15 8.01 10.20
C TYR A 16 5.89 6.73 11.00
N VAL A 17 4.77 6.71 11.72
CA VAL A 17 4.28 5.49 12.36
C VAL A 17 3.48 4.69 11.34
N HIS A 18 3.85 3.41 11.14
CA HIS A 18 3.22 2.57 10.12
C HIS A 18 1.72 2.36 10.37
N SER A 19 1.28 2.29 11.63
CA SER A 19 -0.14 2.15 12.00
C SER A 19 -0.99 3.32 11.49
N ASP A 20 -0.48 4.55 11.58
CA ASP A 20 -1.20 5.74 11.16
C ASP A 20 -1.38 5.77 9.65
N ILE A 21 -0.37 5.30 8.91
CA ILE A 21 -0.45 5.15 7.46
C ILE A 21 -1.47 4.08 7.09
N ILE A 22 -1.45 2.94 7.77
CA ILE A 22 -2.44 1.85 7.55
C ILE A 22 -3.86 2.40 7.76
N GLU A 23 -4.10 3.15 8.82
CA GLU A 23 -5.42 3.73 9.11
C GLU A 23 -5.84 4.77 8.06
N LYS A 24 -4.94 5.69 7.68
CA LYS A 24 -5.21 6.69 6.63
C LYS A 24 -5.54 6.03 5.29
N LEU A 25 -4.81 4.98 4.90
CA LEU A 25 -5.08 4.23 3.67
C LEU A 25 -6.44 3.50 3.76
N LYS A 26 -6.75 2.90 4.91
CA LYS A 26 -8.04 2.24 5.15
C LYS A 26 -9.21 3.20 4.99
N GLN A 27 -9.10 4.43 5.52
CA GLN A 27 -10.13 5.47 5.35
C GLN A 27 -10.33 5.89 3.89
N LYS A 28 -9.34 5.68 3.02
CA LYS A 28 -9.43 5.93 1.57
C LYS A 28 -9.79 4.68 0.76
N GLY A 29 -10.10 3.57 1.42
CA GLY A 29 -10.51 2.31 0.78
C GLY A 29 -9.34 1.42 0.33
N ILE A 30 -8.11 1.69 0.78
CA ILE A 30 -6.94 0.83 0.52
C ILE A 30 -6.61 0.03 1.79
N LEU A 31 -6.73 -1.28 1.72
CA LEU A 31 -6.40 -2.17 2.82
C LEU A 31 -4.92 -2.55 2.76
N THR A 32 -4.23 -2.36 3.89
CA THR A 32 -2.82 -2.72 4.07
C THR A 32 -2.66 -3.40 5.42
N ILE A 33 -1.63 -4.23 5.58
CA ILE A 33 -1.34 -4.95 6.83
C ILE A 33 0.10 -4.66 7.23
N ALA A 34 0.36 -4.52 8.53
CA ALA A 34 1.72 -4.39 9.05
C ALA A 34 2.57 -5.63 8.67
N PHE A 35 3.81 -5.38 8.27
CA PHE A 35 4.77 -6.40 7.89
C PHE A 35 6.12 -6.04 8.52
N GLY A 36 6.42 -6.63 9.67
CA GLY A 36 7.57 -6.19 10.48
C GLY A 36 7.40 -4.78 11.08
N PRO A 37 8.44 -4.25 11.74
CA PRO A 37 8.33 -3.04 12.57
C PRO A 37 8.07 -1.74 11.77
N GLN A 38 8.49 -1.69 10.51
CA GLN A 38 8.44 -0.47 9.70
C GLN A 38 8.09 -0.75 8.23
N GLN A 39 7.35 -1.82 7.95
CA GLN A 39 6.91 -2.12 6.60
C GLN A 39 5.41 -2.41 6.58
N ILE A 40 4.79 -2.15 5.44
CA ILE A 40 3.39 -2.48 5.17
C ILE A 40 3.33 -3.38 3.94
N ARG A 41 2.39 -4.31 3.96
CA ARG A 41 2.12 -5.22 2.84
C ARG A 41 0.75 -4.95 2.26
N MET A 42 0.71 -4.89 0.94
CA MET A 42 -0.48 -4.87 0.10
C MET A 42 -0.55 -6.17 -0.69
N VAL A 43 -1.76 -6.70 -0.85
CA VAL A 43 -2.02 -7.86 -1.69
C VAL A 43 -3.11 -7.45 -2.67
N THR A 44 -2.87 -7.61 -3.96
CA THR A 44 -3.88 -7.35 -4.99
C THR A 44 -4.58 -8.65 -5.36
N HIS A 45 -5.82 -8.53 -5.84
CA HIS A 45 -6.51 -9.64 -6.46
C HIS A 45 -5.85 -9.97 -7.82
N LEU A 46 -6.07 -11.18 -8.33
CA LEU A 46 -5.56 -11.58 -9.65
C LEU A 46 -6.12 -10.71 -10.78
N ASN A 47 -7.35 -10.19 -10.62
CA ASN A 47 -8.02 -9.33 -11.60
C ASN A 47 -7.76 -7.83 -11.34
N PHE A 48 -6.59 -7.48 -10.78
CA PHE A 48 -6.22 -6.09 -10.56
C PHE A 48 -5.95 -5.39 -11.90
N THR A 49 -6.66 -4.30 -12.15
CA THR A 49 -6.59 -3.57 -13.43
C THR A 49 -5.76 -2.28 -13.34
N ASP A 50 -5.37 -1.74 -14.49
CA ASP A 50 -4.64 -0.47 -14.56
C ASP A 50 -5.43 0.71 -13.97
N GLU A 51 -6.76 0.72 -14.13
CA GLU A 51 -7.62 1.74 -13.50
C GLU A 51 -7.55 1.68 -11.96
N MET A 52 -7.52 0.47 -11.40
CA MET A 52 -7.34 0.28 -9.95
C MET A 52 -5.95 0.76 -9.53
N LEU A 53 -4.91 0.50 -10.33
CA LEU A 53 -3.55 0.98 -10.09
C LEU A 53 -3.48 2.51 -10.07
N GLU A 54 -4.02 3.18 -11.08
CA GLU A 54 -4.02 4.65 -11.17
C GLU A 54 -4.72 5.28 -9.98
N LYS A 55 -5.90 4.75 -9.61
CA LYS A 55 -6.63 5.19 -8.41
C LYS A 55 -5.80 5.00 -7.14
N THR A 56 -5.15 3.84 -6.99
CA THR A 56 -4.29 3.54 -5.84
C THR A 56 -3.11 4.51 -5.78
N ILE A 57 -2.40 4.76 -6.89
CA ILE A 57 -1.28 5.71 -6.96
C ILE A 57 -1.73 7.12 -6.57
N HIS A 58 -2.88 7.57 -7.09
CA HIS A 58 -3.43 8.89 -6.75
C HIS A 58 -3.72 9.06 -5.25
N ILE A 59 -4.27 8.02 -4.62
CA ILE A 59 -4.51 8.03 -3.18
C ILE A 59 -3.19 8.00 -2.40
N LEU A 60 -2.24 7.17 -2.81
CA LEU A 60 -0.93 7.05 -2.15
C LEU A 60 -0.19 8.39 -2.15
N ASN A 61 -0.14 9.10 -3.28
CA ASN A 61 0.49 10.41 -3.40
C ASN A 61 -0.16 11.49 -2.51
N ARG A 62 -1.43 11.32 -2.12
CA ARG A 62 -2.12 12.24 -1.21
C ARG A 62 -1.90 11.91 0.27
N VAL A 63 -1.69 10.64 0.60
CA VAL A 63 -1.53 10.17 1.99
C VAL A 63 -0.06 10.18 2.41
N CYS A 64 0.85 9.88 1.49
CA CYS A 64 2.29 9.78 1.70
C CYS A 64 3.04 10.61 0.64
N PRO A 65 3.18 11.94 0.84
CA PRO A 65 4.01 12.77 -0.02
C PRO A 65 5.52 12.52 0.18
#